data_AF-A0A7V8GJQ0-F1
#
_entry.id   AF-A0A7V8GJQ0-F1
#
_cell.length_a   1.000
_cell.length_b   1.000
_cell.length_c   1.000
_cell.angle_alpha   90.00
_cell.angle_beta   90.00
_cell.angle_gamma   90.00
#
_symmetry.space_group_name_H-M   'P 1'
#
loop_
_entity.id
_entity.type
_entity.pdbx_description
1 polymer ?
#
loop_
_entity_poly.entity_id
_entity_poly.type
_entity_poly.pdbx_seq_one_letter_code
_entity_poly.pdbx_strand_id
1 'polypeptide(L)'
;YRAPADVPADLARLRLREIARVAGEVLGVPRERIAIKTRERGKGGSKYGQLDQRGEFIEVEEDGLKFLVNLTDYLDTGLFLDHRLVRATVRELAEGRCFLNLFAYTATASVHAAAGGALETTSVDLSATYLEWASRNLALNGFTGADHRLMQFDALEFLQRDRGHYGLIFVDPPTFSNSKRAEDFDVQRDHVKLLEACNE
;
A
#
# COMPACT_ATOMS: atom_id res chain seq x y z
N TYR A 1 -2.04 -18.47 6.91
CA TYR A 1 -2.57 -19.80 6.54
C TYR A 1 -3.43 -20.29 7.68
N ARG A 2 -4.73 -20.55 7.46
CA ARG A 2 -5.58 -21.23 8.45
C ARG A 2 -5.53 -22.71 8.11
N ALA A 3 -5.22 -23.56 9.09
CA ALA A 3 -5.24 -24.99 8.86
C ALA A 3 -6.65 -25.46 8.46
N PRO A 4 -6.77 -26.53 7.65
CA PRO A 4 -8.04 -27.19 7.37
C PRO A 4 -8.85 -27.48 8.64
N ALA A 5 -10.18 -27.48 8.54
CA ALA A 5 -11.07 -27.57 9.70
C ALA A 5 -10.95 -28.89 10.49
N ASP A 6 -10.46 -29.94 9.83
CA ASP A 6 -10.16 -31.26 10.36
C ASP A 6 -8.82 -31.34 11.11
N VAL A 7 -7.96 -30.32 11.00
CA VAL A 7 -6.71 -30.25 11.75
C VAL A 7 -6.95 -29.69 13.15
N PRO A 8 -6.62 -30.41 14.23
CA PRO A 8 -6.75 -29.91 15.60
C PRO A 8 -6.03 -28.57 15.78
N ALA A 9 -6.66 -27.61 16.48
CA ALA A 9 -6.13 -26.26 16.64
C ALA A 9 -4.73 -26.24 17.27
N ASP A 10 -4.47 -27.12 18.24
CA ASP A 10 -3.15 -27.25 18.86
C ASP A 10 -2.09 -27.75 17.88
N LEU A 11 -2.44 -28.71 17.02
CA LEU A 11 -1.55 -29.21 15.98
C LEU A 11 -1.26 -28.14 14.93
N ALA A 12 -2.25 -27.35 14.54
CA ALA A 12 -2.07 -26.21 13.63
C ALA A 12 -1.13 -25.15 14.23
N ARG A 13 -1.29 -24.82 15.52
CA ARG A 13 -0.40 -23.90 16.25
C ARG A 13 1.02 -24.45 16.34
N LEU A 14 1.18 -25.74 16.63
CA LEU A 14 2.49 -26.40 16.69
C LEU A 14 3.21 -26.30 15.35
N ARG A 15 2.56 -26.70 14.25
CA ARG A 15 3.12 -26.65 12.90
C ARG A 15 3.54 -25.25 12.48
N LEU A 16 2.72 -24.24 12.79
CA LEU A 16 3.08 -22.85 12.49
C LEU A 16 4.34 -22.40 13.23
N ARG A 17 4.49 -22.77 14.51
CA ARG A 17 5.70 -22.48 15.30
C ARG A 17 6.92 -23.20 14.73
N GLU A 18 6.77 -24.46 14.32
CA GLU A 18 7.86 -25.22 13.69
C GLU A 18 8.29 -24.61 12.36
N ILE A 19 7.34 -24.21 11.50
CA ILE A 19 7.65 -23.51 10.24
C ILE A 19 8.42 -22.22 10.52
N ALA A 20 7.97 -21.40 11.47
CA ALA A 20 8.65 -20.16 11.80
C ALA A 20 10.08 -20.39 12.35
N ARG A 21 10.26 -21.42 13.19
CA ARG A 21 11.58 -21.81 13.72
C ARG A 21 12.52 -22.24 12.59
N VAL A 22 12.09 -23.20 11.77
CA VAL A 22 12.91 -23.73 10.67
C VAL A 22 13.22 -22.66 9.64
N ALA A 23 12.25 -21.80 9.29
CA ALA A 23 12.48 -20.67 8.39
C ALA A 23 13.53 -19.70 8.97
N GLY A 24 13.44 -19.39 10.27
CA GLY A 24 14.44 -18.56 10.95
C GLY A 24 15.85 -19.17 10.90
N GLU A 25 15.98 -20.47 11.19
CA GLU A 25 17.25 -21.20 11.13
C GLU A 25 17.85 -21.21 9.72
N VAL A 26 17.06 -21.55 8.71
CA VAL A 26 17.52 -21.63 7.31
C VAL A 26 17.92 -20.26 6.77
N LEU A 27 17.18 -19.20 7.13
CA LEU A 27 17.46 -17.83 6.68
C LEU A 27 18.48 -17.10 7.56
N GLY A 28 18.94 -17.70 8.66
CA GLY A 28 19.82 -17.03 9.63
C GLY A 28 19.18 -15.83 10.33
N VAL A 29 17.84 -15.81 10.44
CA VAL A 29 17.08 -14.71 11.05
C VAL A 29 16.67 -15.12 12.47
N PRO A 30 17.05 -14.33 13.50
CA PRO A 30 16.70 -14.65 14.88
C PRO A 30 15.20 -14.46 15.11
N ARG A 31 14.62 -15.22 16.05
CA ARG A 31 13.18 -15.32 16.28
C ARG A 31 12.50 -13.97 16.54
N GLU A 32 13.16 -13.07 17.24
CA GLU A 32 12.70 -11.72 17.56
C GLU A 32 12.54 -10.82 16.32
N ARG A 33 13.20 -11.16 15.20
CA ARG A 33 13.07 -10.47 13.91
C ARG A 33 12.06 -11.13 12.97
N ILE A 34 11.27 -12.09 13.46
CA ILE A 34 10.25 -12.78 12.68
C ILE A 34 8.86 -12.32 13.13
N ALA A 35 8.19 -11.57 12.26
CA ALA A 35 6.77 -11.25 12.39
C ALA A 35 5.91 -12.34 11.73
N ILE A 36 4.86 -12.80 12.42
CA ILE A 36 3.93 -13.82 11.92
C ILE A 36 2.55 -13.18 11.79
N LYS A 37 2.04 -13.10 10.56
CA LYS A 37 0.66 -12.65 10.29
C LYS A 37 -0.23 -13.84 9.96
N THR A 38 -1.31 -14.00 10.70
CA THR A 38 -2.33 -15.02 10.44
C THR A 38 -3.61 -14.36 9.97
N ARG A 39 -4.10 -14.71 8.78
CA ARG A 39 -5.43 -14.30 8.31
C ARG A 39 -6.50 -15.13 9.03
N GLU A 40 -7.19 -14.51 9.97
CA GLU A 40 -8.38 -15.06 10.62
C GLU A 40 -9.62 -14.29 10.18
N ARG A 41 -10.72 -14.98 9.86
CA ARG A 41 -12.02 -14.32 9.67
C ARG A 41 -12.59 -14.03 11.07
N GLY A 42 -12.81 -12.77 11.40
CA GLY A 42 -13.49 -12.38 12.64
C GLY A 42 -14.95 -12.84 12.65
N LYS A 43 -15.49 -13.10 13.85
CA LYS A 43 -16.95 -13.22 14.05
C LYS A 43 -17.56 -11.83 13.87
N GLY A 44 -18.51 -11.67 12.94
CA GLY A 44 -19.19 -10.39 12.68
C GLY A 44 -18.80 -9.69 11.36
N GLY A 45 -18.13 -10.39 10.44
CA GLY A 45 -17.86 -9.84 9.10
C GLY A 45 -16.61 -8.98 8.98
N SER A 46 -15.89 -8.73 10.07
CA SER A 46 -14.50 -8.25 9.96
C SER A 46 -13.67 -9.36 9.32
N LYS A 47 -13.13 -9.09 8.13
CA LYS A 47 -12.35 -10.08 7.35
C LYS A 47 -11.02 -10.48 8.04
N TYR A 48 -10.69 -9.87 9.18
CA TYR A 48 -9.38 -9.96 9.84
C TYR A 48 -9.53 -10.06 11.38
N GLY A 49 -8.57 -10.76 12.01
CA GLY A 49 -8.43 -10.84 13.46
C GLY A 49 -7.93 -9.53 14.08
N GLN A 50 -7.74 -9.52 15.40
CA GLN A 50 -7.21 -8.36 16.12
C GLN A 50 -5.74 -8.14 15.71
N LEU A 51 -5.47 -6.98 15.10
CA LEU A 51 -4.11 -6.54 14.76
C LEU A 51 -3.43 -5.98 16.01
N ASP A 52 -2.10 -6.01 16.01
CA ASP A 52 -1.30 -5.42 17.09
C ASP A 52 -1.34 -3.88 17.00
N GLN A 53 -0.82 -3.19 18.01
CA GLN A 53 -0.71 -1.72 18.04
C GLN A 53 0.64 -1.30 18.63
N ARG A 54 1.73 -1.76 18.00
CA ARG A 54 3.09 -1.51 18.50
C ARG A 54 3.63 -0.14 18.10
N GLY A 55 3.15 0.41 16.99
CA GLY A 55 3.67 1.65 16.40
C GLY A 55 5.09 1.50 15.83
N GLU A 56 5.56 0.27 15.64
CA GLU A 56 6.93 -0.03 15.21
C GLU A 56 7.04 0.02 13.69
N PHE A 57 7.73 1.05 13.18
CA PHE A 57 8.08 1.18 11.77
C PHE A 57 9.56 0.86 11.55
N ILE A 58 9.84 0.17 10.45
CA ILE A 58 11.18 -0.19 10.01
C ILE A 58 11.46 0.54 8.70
N GLU A 59 12.62 1.18 8.58
CA GLU A 59 13.09 1.72 7.30
C GLU A 59 13.67 0.57 6.45
N VAL A 60 13.23 0.48 5.21
CA VAL A 60 13.72 -0.46 4.19
C VAL A 60 14.10 0.30 2.92
N GLU A 61 14.89 -0.33 2.07
CA GLU A 61 15.32 0.25 0.79
C GLU A 61 14.79 -0.55 -0.40
N GLU A 62 14.34 0.15 -1.45
CA GLU A 62 14.01 -0.41 -2.75
C GLU A 62 14.50 0.56 -3.84
N ASP A 63 15.36 0.08 -4.75
CA ASP A 63 15.92 0.83 -5.87
C ASP A 63 16.59 2.18 -5.47
N GLY A 64 17.27 2.17 -4.33
CA GLY A 64 17.95 3.34 -3.75
C GLY A 64 17.02 4.33 -3.03
N LEU A 65 15.75 3.98 -2.85
CA LEU A 65 14.73 4.80 -2.17
C LEU A 65 14.33 4.16 -0.85
N LYS A 66 13.98 4.99 0.13
CA LYS A 66 13.68 4.60 1.51
C LYS A 66 12.18 4.55 1.76
N PHE A 67 11.73 3.53 2.48
CA PHE A 67 10.32 3.35 2.82
C PHE A 67 10.16 2.89 4.27
N LEU A 68 9.10 3.35 4.91
CA LEU A 68 8.67 2.82 6.21
C LEU A 68 7.75 1.62 5.98
N VAL A 69 8.03 0.51 6.65
CA VAL A 69 7.14 -0.66 6.72
C VAL A 69 6.74 -0.94 8.17
N ASN A 70 5.53 -1.46 8.38
CA ASN A 70 5.05 -1.92 9.68
C ASN A 70 4.58 -3.38 9.56
N LEU A 71 5.23 -4.27 10.30
CA LEU A 71 5.04 -5.72 10.16
C LEU A 71 3.93 -6.28 11.05
N THR A 72 3.26 -5.48 11.88
CA THR A 72 2.37 -5.97 12.94
C THR A 72 0.99 -5.34 12.98
N ASP A 73 0.89 -4.03 12.76
CA ASP A 73 -0.28 -3.25 13.18
C ASP A 73 -1.34 -3.09 12.07
N TYR A 74 -0.94 -3.33 10.83
CA TYR A 74 -1.79 -3.21 9.65
C TYR A 74 -2.00 -4.57 9.00
N LEU A 75 -2.97 -4.68 8.09
CA LEU A 75 -3.17 -5.91 7.32
C LEU A 75 -1.92 -6.20 6.47
N ASP A 76 -1.58 -5.24 5.63
CA ASP A 76 -0.38 -5.25 4.80
C ASP A 76 0.76 -4.52 5.50
N THR A 77 1.93 -4.43 4.87
CA THR A 77 3.15 -3.95 5.53
C THR A 77 3.51 -2.51 5.21
N GLY A 78 2.77 -1.83 4.34
CA GLY A 78 3.12 -0.49 3.84
C GLY A 78 3.84 -0.48 2.50
N LEU A 79 4.19 -1.65 1.95
CA LEU A 79 4.88 -1.78 0.66
C LEU A 79 4.48 -3.10 -0.01
N PHE A 80 3.79 -3.04 -1.15
CA PHE A 80 3.48 -4.21 -1.96
C PHE A 80 4.71 -4.59 -2.80
N LEU A 81 5.39 -5.67 -2.41
CA LEU A 81 6.68 -6.07 -2.98
C LEU A 81 6.56 -6.56 -4.43
N ASP A 82 5.42 -7.10 -4.81
CA ASP A 82 5.11 -7.55 -6.16
C ASP A 82 5.03 -6.39 -7.17
N HIS A 83 4.71 -5.17 -6.72
CA HIS A 83 4.67 -3.96 -7.55
C HIS A 83 6.02 -3.25 -7.73
N ARG A 84 7.13 -3.82 -7.25
CA ARG A 84 8.47 -3.20 -7.37
C ARG A 84 8.84 -2.84 -8.81
N LEU A 85 8.66 -3.77 -9.74
CA LEU A 85 9.02 -3.53 -11.15
C LEU A 85 8.14 -2.45 -11.80
N VAL A 86 6.86 -2.40 -11.43
CA VAL A 86 5.93 -1.36 -11.90
C VAL A 86 6.36 0.01 -11.39
N ARG A 87 6.76 0.10 -10.11
CA ARG A 87 7.29 1.35 -9.54
C ARG A 87 8.58 1.81 -10.23
N ALA A 88 9.49 0.88 -10.58
CA ALA A 88 10.67 1.20 -11.38
C ALA A 88 10.29 1.80 -12.75
N THR A 89 9.29 1.23 -13.43
CA THR A 89 8.76 1.80 -14.69
C THR A 89 8.13 3.18 -14.49
N VAL A 90 7.40 3.41 -13.38
CA VAL A 90 6.87 4.75 -13.04
C VAL A 90 8.01 5.75 -12.94
N ARG A 91 9.11 5.41 -12.26
CA ARG A 91 10.29 6.27 -12.14
C ARG A 91 10.87 6.64 -13.51
N GLU A 92 11.00 5.67 -14.41
CA GLU A 92 11.53 5.91 -15.77
C GLU A 92 10.63 6.82 -16.62
N LEU A 93 9.31 6.75 -16.41
CA LEU A 93 8.33 7.50 -17.21
C LEU A 93 8.01 8.90 -16.65
N ALA A 94 8.47 9.22 -15.44
CA ALA A 94 8.01 10.39 -14.68
C ALA A 94 8.69 11.71 -15.07
N GLU A 95 9.86 11.67 -15.73
CA GLU A 95 10.67 12.87 -15.99
C GLU A 95 9.88 13.99 -16.67
N GLY A 96 9.84 15.17 -16.03
CA GLY A 96 9.21 16.37 -16.56
C GLY A 96 7.68 16.33 -16.60
N ARG A 97 7.04 15.39 -15.90
CA ARG A 97 5.57 15.22 -15.90
C ARG A 97 4.94 15.55 -14.55
N CYS A 98 3.72 16.07 -14.56
CA CYS A 98 2.86 16.05 -13.39
C CYS A 98 2.29 14.62 -13.23
N PHE A 99 2.56 13.99 -12.09
CA PHE A 99 2.20 12.61 -11.80
C PHE A 99 0.94 12.54 -10.90
N LEU A 100 -0.02 11.70 -11.27
CA LEU A 100 -1.18 11.39 -10.44
C LEU A 100 -1.14 9.93 -9.98
N ASN A 101 -1.31 9.71 -8.68
CA ASN A 101 -1.38 8.39 -8.07
C ASN A 101 -2.75 8.22 -7.39
N LEU A 102 -3.61 7.38 -7.97
CA LEU A 102 -4.94 7.07 -7.43
C LEU A 102 -4.91 5.77 -6.64
N PHE A 103 -5.63 5.74 -5.52
CA PHE A 103 -5.57 4.66 -4.52
C PHE A 103 -4.15 4.53 -3.96
N ALA A 104 -3.58 5.68 -3.61
CA ALA A 104 -2.15 5.83 -3.42
C ALA A 104 -1.56 5.00 -2.27
N TYR A 105 -2.39 4.54 -1.33
CA TYR A 105 -1.93 3.85 -0.13
C TYR A 105 -0.84 4.67 0.58
N THR A 106 0.35 4.11 0.76
CA THR A 106 1.51 4.76 1.38
C THR A 106 2.39 5.53 0.37
N ALA A 107 1.83 5.85 -0.81
CA ALA A 107 2.41 6.63 -1.91
C ALA A 107 3.79 6.17 -2.41
N THR A 108 4.07 4.86 -2.35
CA THR A 108 5.36 4.30 -2.79
C THR A 108 5.64 4.58 -4.27
N ALA A 109 4.63 4.52 -5.14
CA ALA A 109 4.75 4.92 -6.54
C ALA A 109 5.05 6.42 -6.73
N SER A 110 4.49 7.29 -5.88
CA SER A 110 4.77 8.74 -5.92
C SER A 110 6.20 9.07 -5.52
N VAL A 111 6.77 8.34 -4.55
CA VAL A 111 8.20 8.46 -4.21
C VAL A 111 9.07 8.09 -5.41
N HIS A 112 8.75 7.00 -6.11
CA HIS A 112 9.45 6.61 -7.33
C HIS A 112 9.29 7.64 -8.45
N ALA A 113 8.09 8.19 -8.66
CA ALA A 113 7.86 9.22 -9.67
C ALA A 113 8.65 10.51 -9.36
N ALA A 114 8.65 10.96 -8.12
CA ALA A 114 9.44 12.12 -7.68
C ALA A 114 10.95 11.89 -7.88
N ALA A 115 11.46 10.71 -7.52
CA ALA A 115 12.84 10.31 -7.78
C ALA A 115 13.19 10.15 -9.26
N GLY A 116 12.18 10.03 -10.13
CA GLY A 116 12.29 10.01 -11.58
C GLY A 116 12.26 11.39 -12.23
N GLY A 117 12.13 12.46 -11.45
CA GLY A 117 12.08 13.84 -11.96
C GLY A 117 10.69 14.30 -12.36
N ALA A 118 9.62 13.75 -11.75
CA ALA A 118 8.29 14.36 -11.85
C ALA A 118 8.32 15.84 -11.40
N LEU A 119 7.61 16.71 -12.14
CA LEU A 119 7.48 18.13 -11.78
C LEU A 119 6.65 18.30 -10.51
N GLU A 120 5.57 17.52 -10.42
CA GLU A 120 4.66 17.48 -9.28
C GLU A 120 4.15 16.05 -9.11
N THR A 121 3.79 15.68 -7.89
CA THR A 121 3.07 14.43 -7.60
C THR A 121 1.80 14.74 -6.81
N THR A 122 0.65 14.27 -7.29
CA THR A 122 -0.61 14.26 -6.53
C THR A 122 -0.94 12.82 -6.15
N SER A 123 -1.09 12.54 -4.85
CA SER A 123 -1.46 11.20 -4.36
C SER A 123 -2.82 11.25 -3.67
N VAL A 124 -3.76 10.42 -4.13
CA VAL A 124 -5.16 10.43 -3.69
C VAL A 124 -5.48 9.11 -2.99
N ASP A 125 -5.97 9.19 -1.76
CA ASP A 125 -6.43 8.02 -1.00
C ASP A 125 -7.54 8.41 -0.01
N LEU A 126 -8.44 7.48 0.32
CA LEU A 126 -9.51 7.72 1.31
C LEU A 126 -8.99 7.76 2.75
N SER A 127 -7.86 7.11 3.01
CA SER A 127 -7.32 6.89 4.35
C SER A 127 -6.36 8.02 4.76
N ALA A 128 -6.77 8.83 5.75
CA ALA A 128 -5.89 9.82 6.37
C ALA A 128 -4.64 9.17 6.96
N THR A 129 -4.77 7.97 7.54
CA THR A 129 -3.64 7.23 8.11
C THR A 129 -2.62 6.82 7.04
N TYR A 130 -3.08 6.41 5.86
CA TYR A 130 -2.16 6.06 4.78
C TYR A 130 -1.56 7.30 4.13
N LEU A 131 -2.29 8.41 4.04
CA LEU A 131 -1.74 9.68 3.57
C LEU A 131 -0.71 10.28 4.54
N GLU A 132 -0.90 10.14 5.85
CA GLU A 132 0.12 10.51 6.83
C GLU A 132 1.39 9.66 6.68
N TRP A 133 1.23 8.35 6.45
CA TRP A 133 2.34 7.46 6.14
C TRP A 133 3.01 7.82 4.81
N ALA A 134 2.24 8.13 3.77
CA ALA A 134 2.73 8.60 2.48
C ALA A 134 3.58 9.87 2.63
N SER A 135 3.14 10.83 3.46
CA SER A 135 3.91 12.03 3.76
C SER A 135 5.27 11.70 4.36
N ARG A 136 5.34 10.74 5.29
CA ARG A 136 6.60 10.27 5.88
C ARG A 136 7.50 9.57 4.85
N ASN A 137 6.95 8.76 3.95
CA ASN A 137 7.71 8.10 2.90
C ASN A 137 8.30 9.12 1.90
N LEU A 138 7.52 10.13 1.49
CA LEU A 138 8.02 11.22 0.64
C LEU A 138 9.14 12.00 1.34
N ALA A 139 8.92 12.39 2.60
CA ALA A 139 9.89 13.14 3.39
C ALA A 139 11.21 12.37 3.62
N LEU A 140 11.16 11.05 3.80
CA LEU A 140 12.37 10.20 3.93
C LEU A 140 13.30 10.28 2.72
N ASN A 141 12.76 10.63 1.55
CA ASN A 141 13.50 10.74 0.31
C ASN A 141 13.74 12.21 -0.12
N GLY A 142 13.44 13.17 0.76
CA GLY A 142 13.64 14.59 0.49
C GLY A 142 12.52 15.24 -0.33
N PHE A 143 11.46 14.51 -0.66
CA PHE A 143 10.31 15.02 -1.42
C PHE A 143 9.31 15.66 -0.45
N THR A 144 9.34 16.98 -0.35
CA THR A 144 8.49 17.76 0.55
C THR A 144 8.03 19.05 -0.13
N GLY A 145 7.09 19.77 0.47
CA GLY A 145 6.61 21.05 -0.05
C GLY A 145 5.37 20.92 -0.95
N ALA A 146 5.07 22.00 -1.65
CA ALA A 146 3.82 22.16 -2.40
C ALA A 146 3.72 21.26 -3.63
N ASP A 147 4.86 20.85 -4.19
CA ASP A 147 4.94 20.04 -5.41
C ASP A 147 4.52 18.57 -5.17
N HIS A 148 4.41 18.15 -3.90
CA HIS A 148 4.02 16.79 -3.51
C HIS A 148 2.72 16.80 -2.70
N ARG A 149 1.59 16.80 -3.39
CA ARG A 149 0.25 16.92 -2.79
C ARG A 149 -0.31 15.57 -2.36
N LEU A 150 -0.98 15.57 -1.21
CA LEU A 150 -1.68 14.43 -0.64
C LEU A 150 -3.15 14.80 -0.45
N MET A 151 -4.04 14.08 -1.12
CA MET A 151 -5.46 14.42 -1.23
C MET A 151 -6.30 13.33 -0.58
N GLN A 152 -6.94 13.65 0.55
CA GLN A 152 -7.89 12.73 1.17
C GLN A 152 -9.23 12.79 0.44
N PHE A 153 -9.41 11.93 -0.55
CA PHE A 153 -10.56 11.99 -1.45
C PHE A 153 -10.90 10.62 -2.04
N ASP A 154 -12.14 10.46 -2.49
CA ASP A 154 -12.49 9.35 -3.37
C ASP A 154 -11.85 9.56 -4.76
N ALA A 155 -11.33 8.50 -5.38
CA ALA A 155 -10.58 8.65 -6.63
C ALA A 155 -11.46 9.13 -7.79
N LEU A 156 -12.69 8.63 -7.93
CA LEU A 156 -13.60 9.05 -8.99
C LEU A 156 -14.11 10.48 -8.74
N GLU A 157 -14.46 10.80 -7.50
CA GLU A 157 -14.88 12.15 -7.13
C GLU A 157 -13.74 13.17 -7.33
N PHE A 158 -12.49 12.76 -7.10
CA PHE A 158 -11.30 13.59 -7.32
C PHE A 158 -11.16 13.91 -8.81
N LEU A 159 -11.19 12.89 -9.67
CA LEU A 159 -11.08 13.06 -11.12
C LEU A 159 -12.17 13.99 -11.68
N GLN A 160 -13.40 13.89 -11.16
CA GLN A 160 -14.51 14.74 -11.59
C GLN A 160 -14.34 16.23 -11.23
N ARG A 161 -13.59 16.54 -10.15
CA ARG A 161 -13.44 17.90 -9.63
C ARG A 161 -12.13 18.56 -10.03
N ASP A 162 -11.05 17.78 -10.05
CA ASP A 162 -9.75 18.28 -10.41
C ASP A 162 -9.71 18.62 -11.91
N ARG A 163 -8.97 19.67 -12.25
CA ARG A 163 -8.76 20.13 -13.63
C ARG A 163 -7.26 20.16 -13.96
N GLY A 164 -6.45 19.50 -13.13
CA GLY A 164 -5.02 19.34 -13.35
C GLY A 164 -4.78 18.50 -14.61
N HIS A 165 -3.70 18.81 -15.32
CA HIS A 165 -3.25 18.02 -16.45
C HIS A 165 -2.10 17.13 -16.00
N TYR A 166 -2.29 15.83 -16.11
CA TYR A 166 -1.31 14.84 -15.67
C TYR A 166 -0.65 14.18 -16.88
N GLY A 167 0.68 14.19 -16.90
CA GLY A 167 1.46 13.53 -17.95
C GLY A 167 1.64 12.03 -17.73
N LEU A 168 1.40 11.57 -16.49
CA LEU A 168 1.46 10.17 -16.10
C LEU A 168 0.48 9.92 -14.95
N ILE A 169 -0.38 8.92 -15.12
CA ILE A 169 -1.37 8.52 -14.10
C ILE A 169 -1.11 7.06 -13.74
N PHE A 170 -0.94 6.78 -12.45
CA PHE A 170 -0.87 5.45 -11.89
C PHE A 170 -2.17 5.13 -11.14
N VAL A 171 -2.78 3.98 -11.48
CA VAL A 171 -4.09 3.56 -11.00
C VAL A 171 -3.98 2.13 -10.49
N ASP A 172 -4.02 1.96 -9.17
CA ASP A 172 -3.87 0.65 -8.50
C ASP A 172 -4.98 0.42 -7.47
N PRO A 173 -6.24 0.28 -7.91
CA PRO A 173 -7.36 0.13 -6.99
C PRO A 173 -7.37 -1.26 -6.35
N PRO A 174 -7.91 -1.39 -5.12
CA PRO A 174 -8.20 -2.70 -4.58
C PRO A 174 -9.27 -3.41 -5.43
N THR A 175 -9.30 -4.74 -5.41
CA THR A 175 -10.35 -5.51 -6.11
C THR A 175 -11.76 -5.09 -5.66
N PHE A 176 -11.91 -4.83 -4.36
CA PHE A 176 -13.14 -4.32 -3.76
C PHE A 176 -12.77 -3.31 -2.67
N SER A 177 -13.45 -2.17 -2.68
CA SER A 177 -13.39 -1.18 -1.59
C SER A 177 -14.79 -0.96 -1.02
N ASN A 178 -14.92 -1.12 0.30
CA ASN A 178 -16.14 -0.81 1.04
C ASN A 178 -15.82 0.22 2.12
N SER A 179 -15.86 1.49 1.74
CA SER A 179 -15.58 2.60 2.64
C SER A 179 -16.88 3.26 3.08
N LYS A 180 -16.98 3.68 4.34
CA LYS A 180 -18.11 4.54 4.78
C LYS A 180 -18.06 5.95 4.17
N ARG A 181 -16.94 6.32 3.54
CA ARG A 181 -16.67 7.65 2.99
C ARG A 181 -16.83 7.74 1.48
N ALA A 182 -17.11 6.62 0.80
CA ALA A 182 -17.24 6.55 -0.64
C ALA A 182 -18.31 5.52 -1.02
N GLU A 183 -18.72 5.50 -2.28
CA GLU A 183 -19.52 4.39 -2.81
C GLU A 183 -18.67 3.11 -2.86
N ASP A 184 -19.34 1.96 -2.84
CA ASP A 184 -18.66 0.68 -2.99
C ASP A 184 -18.03 0.59 -4.38
N PHE A 185 -16.73 0.30 -4.43
CA PHE A 185 -15.98 0.11 -5.67
C PHE A 185 -15.72 -1.37 -5.91
N ASP A 186 -15.99 -1.83 -7.13
CA ASP A 186 -15.65 -3.14 -7.65
C ASP A 186 -14.83 -2.95 -8.93
N VAL A 187 -13.57 -3.40 -8.91
CA VAL A 187 -12.68 -3.20 -10.05
C VAL A 187 -13.23 -3.80 -11.33
N GLN A 188 -13.91 -4.96 -11.29
CA GLN A 188 -14.46 -5.60 -12.48
C GLN A 188 -15.62 -4.81 -13.07
N ARG A 189 -16.43 -4.17 -12.22
CA ARG A 189 -17.57 -3.35 -12.64
C ARG A 189 -17.16 -1.95 -13.08
N ASP A 190 -16.21 -1.33 -12.36
CA ASP A 190 -16.01 0.12 -12.38
C ASP A 190 -14.73 0.58 -13.09
N HIS A 191 -13.80 -0.32 -13.44
CA HIS A 191 -12.51 0.07 -14.03
C HIS A 191 -12.65 0.89 -15.33
N VAL A 192 -13.64 0.60 -16.18
CA VAL A 192 -13.86 1.36 -17.42
C VAL A 192 -14.16 2.82 -17.11
N LYS A 193 -15.13 3.08 -16.23
CA LYS A 193 -15.49 4.44 -15.80
C LYS A 193 -14.31 5.17 -15.18
N LEU A 194 -13.49 4.47 -14.38
CA LEU A 194 -12.30 5.03 -13.76
C LEU A 194 -11.26 5.47 -14.81
N LEU A 195 -11.01 4.63 -15.81
CA LEU A 195 -10.05 4.93 -16.87
C LEU A 195 -10.55 6.02 -17.82
N GLU A 196 -11.86 6.03 -18.14
CA GLU A 196 -12.48 7.11 -18.91
C GLU A 196 -12.32 8.46 -18.20
N ALA A 197 -12.59 8.51 -16.90
CA ALA A 197 -12.41 9.71 -16.08
C ALA A 197 -10.95 10.17 -15.94
N CYS A 198 -9.97 9.28 -16.14
CA CYS A 198 -8.55 9.66 -16.20
C CYS A 198 -8.17 10.34 -17.51
N ASN A 199 -8.97 10.17 -18.56
CA ASN A 199 -8.70 10.69 -19.90
C ASN A 199 -9.48 11.98 -20.22
N GLU A 200 -10.36 12.42 -19.31
CA GLU A 200 -11.10 13.69 -19.37
C GLU A 200 -10.27 14.86 -18.82
#